data_AF-A0A1S2NJS3-F1
#
_entry.id   AF-A0A1S2NJS3-F1
#
_cell.length_a   1.000
_cell.length_b   1.000
_cell.length_c   1.000
_cell.angle_alpha   90.00
_cell.angle_beta   90.00
_cell.angle_gamma   90.00
#
_symmetry.space_group_name_H-M   'P 1'
#
loop_
_entity.id
_entity.type
_entity.pdbx_description
1 polymer ?
#
loop_
_entity_poly.entity_id
_entity_poly.type
_entity_poly.pdbx_seq_one_letter_code
_entity_poly.pdbx_strand_id
1 'polypeptide(L)'
;MKVLDPKYFVLINQTLLDKNITSENKIVGYYRNTFKKLWKNKSTKSALFMILVVLFFTAVGPFINLLPKTTQEKEKSWIALLPPKIPFLEKFGICDGTKKVDLYLDEIEQIKKFNPNIIKKQQAIKDNKQTVILDAYLYCEYKKSSINLTFTQKEYDLDKQNKSLI
;
A
#
# COMPACT_ATOMS: atom_id res chain seq x y z
N MET A 1 81.12 -0.01 11.69
CA MET A 1 79.99 -0.94 11.63
C MET A 1 79.99 -1.76 12.92
N LYS A 2 78.94 -1.71 13.74
CA LYS A 2 78.83 -2.54 14.95
C LYS A 2 78.44 -3.96 14.53
N VAL A 3 79.29 -4.93 14.83
CA VAL A 3 79.01 -6.35 14.60
C VAL A 3 78.08 -6.81 15.73
N LEU A 4 76.90 -7.32 15.39
CA LEU A 4 75.96 -7.87 16.37
C LEU A 4 76.38 -9.31 16.74
N ASP A 5 76.38 -9.58 18.05
CA ASP A 5 76.80 -10.84 18.64
C ASP A 5 75.72 -11.94 18.46
N PRO A 6 76.05 -13.17 18.01
CA PRO A 6 75.07 -14.24 17.76
C PRO A 6 74.23 -14.64 18.97
N LYS A 7 74.68 -14.30 20.19
CA LYS A 7 73.97 -14.57 21.45
C LYS A 7 72.59 -13.90 21.54
N TYR A 8 72.35 -12.84 20.77
CA TYR A 8 71.05 -12.17 20.73
C TYR A 8 70.03 -12.84 19.80
N PHE A 9 70.42 -13.88 19.05
CA PHE A 9 69.53 -14.68 18.21
C PHE A 9 69.15 -15.97 18.94
N VAL A 10 68.23 -15.86 19.89
CA VAL A 10 67.57 -17.03 20.49
C VAL A 10 66.32 -17.35 19.67
N LEU A 11 66.27 -18.55 19.10
CA LEU A 11 65.07 -19.08 18.42
C LEU A 11 63.97 -19.32 19.46
N ILE A 12 62.98 -18.41 19.52
CA ILE A 12 61.77 -18.56 20.33
C ILE A 12 60.84 -19.52 19.60
N ASN A 13 61.12 -20.82 19.66
CA ASN A 13 60.20 -21.81 19.11
C ASN A 13 60.28 -23.09 19.92
N GLN A 14 59.34 -23.27 20.88
CA GLN A 14 58.78 -24.58 21.29
C GLN A 14 57.77 -24.56 22.46
N THR A 15 57.28 -23.42 22.95
CA THR A 15 56.30 -23.39 24.06
C THR A 15 54.98 -22.67 23.79
N LEU A 16 54.77 -22.12 22.58
CA LEU A 16 53.48 -21.57 22.16
C LEU A 16 52.60 -22.60 21.45
N LEU A 17 52.58 -23.85 21.96
CA LEU A 17 51.48 -24.76 21.68
C LEU A 17 50.34 -24.36 22.62
N ASP A 18 49.77 -23.20 22.33
CA ASP A 18 48.67 -22.60 23.06
C ASP A 18 47.47 -23.54 22.95
N LYS A 19 47.21 -24.28 24.04
CA LYS A 19 46.09 -25.23 24.19
C LYS A 19 44.72 -24.56 23.96
N ASN A 20 44.67 -23.22 23.93
CA ASN A 20 43.46 -22.46 23.58
C ASN A 20 43.15 -22.45 22.09
N ILE A 21 44.12 -22.65 21.20
CA ILE A 21 43.87 -22.64 19.74
C ILE A 21 43.02 -23.86 19.33
N THR A 22 43.10 -24.97 20.07
CA THR A 22 42.41 -26.23 19.70
C THR A 22 40.96 -26.29 20.21
N SER A 23 40.58 -25.53 21.25
CA SER A 23 39.22 -25.60 21.81
C SER A 23 38.23 -24.58 21.20
N GLU A 24 38.73 -23.51 20.59
CA GLU A 24 37.87 -22.45 20.01
C GLU A 24 37.77 -22.47 18.48
N ASN A 25 38.60 -23.26 17.79
CA ASN A 25 38.52 -23.44 16.34
C ASN A 25 37.60 -24.60 15.95
N LYS A 26 36.33 -24.56 16.41
CA LYS A 26 35.30 -25.24 15.63
C LYS A 26 35.24 -24.43 14.33
N ILE A 27 35.72 -25.00 13.21
CA ILE A 27 35.64 -24.38 11.88
C ILE A 27 34.15 -24.30 11.53
N VAL A 28 33.47 -23.32 12.11
CA VAL A 28 32.10 -23.00 11.79
C VAL A 28 32.20 -22.25 10.49
N GLY A 29 31.75 -22.90 9.41
CA GLY A 29 31.78 -22.30 8.07
C GLY A 29 31.28 -20.86 8.11
N TYR A 30 31.95 -19.98 7.37
CA TYR A 30 31.74 -18.53 7.36
C TYR A 30 30.25 -18.14 7.39
N TYR A 31 29.45 -18.79 6.56
CA TYR A 31 28.00 -18.61 6.49
C TYR A 31 27.29 -18.82 7.83
N ARG A 32 27.56 -19.94 8.52
CA ARG A 32 26.94 -20.25 9.83
C ARG A 32 27.26 -19.20 10.89
N ASN A 33 28.49 -18.69 10.89
CA ASN A 33 28.89 -17.63 11.82
C ASN A 33 28.19 -16.31 11.49
N THR A 34 28.08 -15.96 10.20
CA THR A 34 27.40 -14.74 9.75
C THR A 34 25.89 -14.79 10.06
N PHE A 35 25.23 -15.92 9.84
CA PHE A 35 23.82 -16.11 10.24
C PHE A 35 23.64 -15.96 11.75
N LYS A 36 24.52 -16.53 12.57
CA LYS A 36 24.44 -16.38 14.02
C LYS A 36 24.58 -14.91 14.46
N LYS A 37 25.38 -14.11 13.76
CA LYS A 37 25.52 -12.66 14.00
C LYS A 37 24.29 -11.86 13.54
N LEU A 38 23.72 -12.21 12.37
CA LEU A 38 22.48 -11.62 11.83
C LEU A 38 21.32 -11.70 12.85
N TRP A 39 21.16 -12.85 13.50
CA TRP A 39 20.09 -13.08 14.47
C TRP A 39 20.39 -12.60 15.90
N LYS A 40 21.63 -12.21 16.22
CA LYS A 40 22.00 -11.77 17.58
C LYS A 40 21.89 -10.24 17.76
N ASN A 41 22.21 -9.47 16.73
CA ASN A 41 22.27 -8.00 16.82
C ASN A 41 20.90 -7.33 16.62
N LYS A 42 20.52 -6.42 17.52
CA LYS A 42 19.23 -5.67 17.44
C LYS A 42 19.14 -4.78 16.20
N SER A 43 20.23 -4.12 15.83
CA SER A 43 20.29 -3.27 14.63
C SER A 43 20.06 -4.08 13.35
N THR A 44 20.72 -5.23 13.23
CA THR A 44 20.58 -6.12 12.07
C THR A 44 19.19 -6.73 11.94
N LYS A 45 18.51 -7.04 13.06
CA LYS A 45 17.10 -7.48 13.04
C LYS A 45 16.16 -6.41 12.49
N SER A 46 16.37 -5.14 12.85
CA SER A 46 15.56 -4.03 12.36
C SER A 46 15.70 -3.86 10.85
N ALA A 47 16.94 -3.92 10.33
CA ALA A 47 17.19 -3.86 8.90
C ALA A 47 16.54 -5.03 8.14
N LEU A 48 16.62 -6.25 8.68
CA LEU A 48 15.96 -7.43 8.11
C LEU A 48 14.43 -7.28 8.09
N PHE A 49 13.85 -6.72 9.16
CA PHE A 49 12.42 -6.46 9.24
C PHE A 49 11.96 -5.45 8.17
N MET A 50 12.72 -4.37 7.95
CA MET A 50 12.39 -3.40 6.89
C MET A 50 12.43 -4.01 5.48
N ILE A 51 13.42 -4.87 5.21
CA ILE A 51 13.50 -5.60 3.94
C ILE A 51 12.28 -6.53 3.78
N LEU A 52 11.89 -7.22 4.85
CA LEU A 52 10.71 -8.08 4.84
C LEU A 52 9.42 -7.28 4.56
N VAL A 53 9.28 -6.10 5.14
CA VAL A 53 8.13 -5.20 4.91
C VAL A 53 8.08 -4.77 3.44
N VAL A 54 9.20 -4.33 2.86
CA VAL A 54 9.25 -3.96 1.43
C VAL A 54 8.88 -5.15 0.55
N LEU A 55 9.45 -6.33 0.84
CA LEU A 55 9.16 -7.56 0.09
C LEU A 55 7.68 -7.96 0.20
N PHE A 56 7.09 -7.79 1.37
CA PHE A 56 5.66 -7.98 1.60
C PHE A 56 4.82 -7.02 0.77
N PHE A 57 5.14 -5.71 0.76
CA PHE A 57 4.43 -4.74 -0.07
C PHE A 57 4.61 -4.98 -1.57
N THR A 58 5.77 -5.46 -2.02
CA THR A 58 5.99 -5.83 -3.42
C THR A 58 5.15 -7.04 -3.82
N ALA A 59 5.04 -8.04 -2.95
CA ALA A 59 4.23 -9.23 -3.21
C ALA A 59 2.73 -8.94 -3.14
N VAL A 60 2.27 -8.15 -2.16
CA VAL A 60 0.85 -7.87 -1.91
C VAL A 60 0.32 -6.70 -2.76
N GLY A 61 1.17 -5.75 -3.13
CA GLY A 61 0.84 -4.59 -3.97
C GLY A 61 0.01 -4.90 -5.22
N PRO A 62 0.37 -5.90 -6.06
CA PRO A 62 -0.43 -6.26 -7.23
C PRO A 62 -1.82 -6.84 -6.89
N PHE A 63 -2.01 -7.40 -5.69
CA PHE A 63 -3.30 -7.97 -5.27
C PHE A 63 -4.27 -6.93 -4.69
N ILE A 64 -3.77 -5.77 -4.23
CA ILE A 64 -4.62 -4.68 -3.71
C ILE A 64 -5.32 -3.92 -4.84
N ASN A 65 -4.76 -3.95 -6.06
CA ASN A 65 -5.37 -3.32 -7.23
C ASN A 65 -6.53 -4.16 -7.78
N LEU A 66 -7.72 -3.95 -7.21
CA LEU A 66 -8.97 -4.57 -7.62
C LEU A 66 -9.57 -3.96 -8.91
N LEU A 67 -8.78 -3.26 -9.73
CA LEU A 67 -9.29 -2.68 -10.96
C LEU A 67 -9.08 -3.67 -12.12
N PRO A 68 -10.16 -4.10 -12.80
CA PRO A 68 -10.06 -5.02 -13.91
C PRO A 68 -9.17 -4.41 -15.01
N LYS A 69 -8.13 -5.15 -15.41
CA LYS A 69 -7.15 -4.73 -16.43
C LYS A 69 -7.78 -4.41 -17.80
N THR A 70 -9.02 -4.81 -18.02
CA THR A 70 -9.76 -4.70 -19.30
C THR A 70 -10.54 -3.40 -19.46
N THR A 71 -10.91 -2.69 -18.39
CA THR A 71 -11.70 -1.45 -18.50
C THR A 71 -10.76 -0.26 -18.69
N GLN A 72 -10.14 -0.21 -19.87
CA GLN A 72 -9.07 0.74 -20.15
C GLN A 72 -9.60 2.06 -20.72
N GLU A 73 -9.05 3.13 -20.14
CA GLU A 73 -9.00 4.51 -20.61
C GLU A 73 -10.17 5.42 -20.27
N LYS A 74 -11.40 5.17 -20.73
CA LYS A 74 -12.50 6.13 -20.48
C LYS A 74 -13.05 6.09 -19.06
N GLU A 75 -13.06 4.92 -18.41
CA GLU A 75 -13.50 4.83 -17.01
C GLU A 75 -12.42 5.24 -16.00
N LYS A 76 -11.15 5.21 -16.41
CA LYS A 76 -10.02 5.53 -15.53
C LYS A 76 -10.01 7.01 -15.10
N SER A 77 -10.52 7.92 -15.94
CA SER A 77 -10.52 9.35 -15.64
C SER A 77 -11.45 9.70 -14.48
N TRP A 78 -12.66 9.15 -14.43
CA TRP A 78 -13.60 9.46 -13.35
C TRP A 78 -13.27 8.73 -12.05
N ILE A 79 -12.75 7.50 -12.13
CA ILE A 79 -12.28 6.74 -10.95
C ILE A 79 -11.08 7.46 -10.31
N ALA A 80 -10.22 8.11 -11.11
CA ALA A 80 -9.12 8.91 -10.59
C ALA A 80 -9.57 10.17 -9.82
N LEU A 81 -10.77 10.69 -10.09
CA LEU A 81 -11.35 11.81 -9.33
C LEU A 81 -12.06 11.36 -8.04
N LEU A 82 -12.24 10.05 -7.84
CA LEU A 82 -12.88 9.53 -6.64
C LEU A 82 -11.89 9.43 -5.48
N PRO A 83 -12.32 9.74 -4.24
CA PRO A 83 -11.50 9.53 -3.07
C PRO A 83 -11.14 8.04 -2.94
N PRO A 84 -9.93 7.68 -2.52
CA PRO A 84 -9.52 6.29 -2.40
C PRO A 84 -10.41 5.57 -1.38
N LYS A 85 -10.88 4.38 -1.77
CA LYS A 85 -11.60 3.42 -0.91
C LYS A 85 -10.83 2.12 -0.84
N ILE A 86 -10.27 1.82 0.33
CA ILE A 86 -9.50 0.60 0.54
C ILE A 86 -10.30 -0.33 1.47
N PRO A 87 -10.70 -1.54 1.00
CA PRO A 87 -11.38 -2.49 1.86
C PRO A 87 -10.49 -2.80 3.07
N PHE A 88 -11.10 -3.01 4.24
CA PHE A 88 -10.46 -3.17 5.55
C PHE A 88 -9.99 -1.86 6.21
N LEU A 89 -9.29 -0.98 5.49
CA LEU A 89 -8.85 0.33 6.04
C LEU A 89 -10.03 1.30 6.24
N GLU A 90 -11.08 1.17 5.44
CA GLU A 90 -12.32 1.94 5.58
C GLU A 90 -12.95 1.80 6.99
N LYS A 91 -12.77 0.64 7.64
CA LYS A 91 -13.31 0.44 9.00
C LYS A 91 -12.58 1.25 10.07
N PHE A 92 -11.36 1.71 9.76
CA PHE A 92 -10.50 2.48 10.65
C PHE A 92 -10.55 3.99 10.37
N GLY A 93 -11.35 4.45 9.39
CA GLY A 93 -11.45 5.87 9.05
C GLY A 93 -10.39 6.35 8.04
N ILE A 94 -9.60 5.42 7.47
CA ILE A 94 -8.51 5.74 6.55
C ILE A 94 -8.94 5.29 5.15
N CYS A 95 -8.92 6.22 4.19
CA CYS A 95 -9.35 5.95 2.81
C CYS A 95 -10.77 5.35 2.77
N ASP A 96 -11.74 6.03 3.38
CA ASP A 96 -13.15 5.59 3.46
C ASP A 96 -13.95 5.83 2.17
N GLY A 97 -13.38 6.46 1.15
CA GLY A 97 -14.11 6.81 -0.07
C GLY A 97 -15.21 7.86 0.11
N THR A 98 -15.19 8.64 1.19
CA THR A 98 -16.18 9.72 1.44
C THR A 98 -15.73 11.07 0.87
N LYS A 99 -16.68 11.91 0.45
CA LYS A 99 -16.44 13.27 -0.06
C LYS A 99 -17.40 14.27 0.57
N LYS A 100 -16.91 15.50 0.83
CA LYS A 100 -17.73 16.64 1.24
C LYS A 100 -18.25 17.36 -0.01
N VAL A 101 -19.55 17.58 -0.10
CA VAL A 101 -20.22 18.26 -1.22
C VAL A 101 -21.34 19.14 -0.69
N ASP A 102 -21.51 20.32 -1.28
CA ASP A 102 -22.65 21.19 -1.03
C ASP A 102 -23.76 20.84 -2.03
N LEU A 103 -24.91 20.38 -1.53
CA LEU A 103 -26.06 19.98 -2.34
C LEU A 103 -27.29 20.81 -1.99
N TYR A 104 -28.22 20.93 -2.94
CA TYR A 104 -29.52 21.53 -2.66
C TYR A 104 -30.41 20.57 -1.84
N LEU A 105 -31.36 21.12 -1.07
CA LEU A 105 -32.26 20.32 -0.24
C LEU A 105 -33.07 19.32 -1.07
N ASP A 106 -33.59 19.75 -2.23
CA ASP A 106 -34.36 18.90 -3.14
C ASP A 106 -33.54 17.73 -3.70
N GLU A 107 -32.25 17.96 -3.98
CA GLU A 107 -31.32 16.93 -4.45
C GLU A 107 -31.06 15.90 -3.34
N ILE A 108 -30.91 16.36 -2.10
CA ILE A 108 -30.70 15.51 -0.93
C ILE A 108 -31.89 14.57 -0.72
N GLU A 109 -33.12 15.06 -0.91
CA GLU A 109 -34.32 14.22 -0.82
C GLU A 109 -34.35 13.13 -1.90
N GLN A 110 -34.02 13.49 -3.15
CA GLN A 110 -33.95 12.53 -4.26
C GLN A 110 -32.89 11.45 -4.01
N ILE A 111 -31.71 11.86 -3.53
CA ILE A 111 -30.62 10.93 -3.19
C ILE A 111 -31.04 9.99 -2.06
N LYS A 112 -31.69 10.51 -1.00
CA LYS A 112 -32.21 9.68 0.11
C LYS A 112 -33.25 8.67 -0.37
N LYS A 113 -34.13 9.07 -1.30
CA LYS A 113 -35.15 8.19 -1.89
C LYS A 113 -34.53 7.08 -2.74
N PHE A 114 -33.45 7.38 -3.46
CA PHE A 114 -32.70 6.38 -4.23
C PHE A 114 -31.96 5.40 -3.31
N ASN A 115 -31.13 5.92 -2.40
CA ASN A 115 -30.45 5.10 -1.41
C ASN A 115 -30.05 5.95 -0.18
N PRO A 116 -30.61 5.68 1.02
CA PRO A 116 -30.34 6.46 2.22
C PRO A 116 -28.88 6.35 2.68
N ASN A 117 -28.15 5.28 2.31
CA ASN A 117 -26.76 5.05 2.74
C ASN A 117 -25.74 5.94 2.03
N ILE A 118 -26.15 6.67 0.98
CA ILE A 118 -25.29 7.61 0.25
C ILE A 118 -24.86 8.75 1.16
N ILE A 119 -25.78 9.27 1.98
CA ILE A 119 -25.52 10.41 2.86
C ILE A 119 -25.09 9.88 4.21
N LYS A 120 -23.81 10.07 4.56
CA LYS A 120 -23.24 9.58 5.82
C LYS A 120 -23.41 10.57 6.95
N LYS A 121 -23.19 11.87 6.68
CA LYS A 121 -23.34 12.94 7.67
C LYS A 121 -23.85 14.21 7.00
N GLN A 122 -24.70 14.93 7.70
CA GLN A 122 -25.20 16.24 7.27
C GLN A 122 -24.60 17.33 8.15
N GLN A 123 -24.21 18.45 7.55
CA GLN A 123 -23.64 19.61 8.24
C GLN A 123 -24.53 20.83 8.03
N ALA A 124 -23.98 22.00 8.36
CA ALA A 124 -24.67 23.28 8.36
C ALA A 124 -25.42 23.56 7.05
N ILE A 125 -26.55 24.23 7.20
CA ILE A 125 -27.39 24.72 6.11
C ILE A 125 -27.01 26.19 5.89
N LYS A 126 -26.73 26.55 4.64
CA LYS A 126 -26.46 27.93 4.24
C LYS A 126 -27.07 28.19 2.87
N ASP A 127 -27.91 29.23 2.76
CA ASP A 127 -28.51 29.70 1.50
C ASP A 127 -29.10 28.59 0.61
N ASN A 128 -30.04 27.83 1.16
CA ASN A 128 -30.74 26.71 0.50
C ASN A 128 -29.83 25.53 0.04
N LYS A 129 -28.56 25.54 0.45
CA LYS A 129 -27.61 24.44 0.27
C LYS A 129 -27.25 23.85 1.62
N GLN A 130 -27.04 22.54 1.64
CA GLN A 130 -26.58 21.82 2.82
C GLN A 130 -25.26 21.12 2.47
N THR A 131 -24.23 21.38 3.27
CA THR A 131 -22.98 20.65 3.17
C THR A 131 -23.19 19.24 3.71
N VAL A 132 -22.97 18.22 2.88
CA VAL A 132 -23.12 16.82 3.27
C VAL A 132 -21.83 16.04 3.01
N ILE A 133 -21.55 15.08 3.89
CA ILE A 133 -20.56 14.04 3.68
C ILE A 133 -21.30 12.85 3.07
N LEU A 134 -20.90 12.50 1.85
CA LEU A 134 -21.49 11.41 1.10
C LEU A 134 -20.46 10.33 0.75
N ASP A 135 -20.93 9.11 0.50
CA ASP A 135 -20.14 8.05 -0.13
C ASP A 135 -20.01 8.37 -1.62
N ALA A 136 -18.77 8.66 -2.06
CA ALA A 136 -18.53 9.15 -3.40
C ALA A 136 -18.80 8.09 -4.47
N TYR A 137 -18.67 6.81 -4.14
CA TYR A 137 -18.89 5.70 -5.06
C TYR A 137 -20.38 5.50 -5.32
N LEU A 138 -21.18 5.42 -4.25
CA LEU A 138 -22.64 5.29 -4.39
C LEU A 138 -23.27 6.54 -5.00
N TYR A 139 -22.73 7.73 -4.72
CA TYR A 139 -23.20 8.97 -5.34
C TYR A 139 -22.91 9.01 -6.84
N CYS A 140 -21.77 8.47 -7.29
CA CYS A 140 -21.48 8.33 -8.71
C CYS A 140 -22.44 7.37 -9.40
N GLU A 141 -22.81 6.27 -8.74
CA GLU A 141 -23.81 5.33 -9.23
C GLU A 141 -25.18 6.01 -9.41
N TYR A 142 -25.61 6.79 -8.40
CA TYR A 142 -26.80 7.64 -8.50
C TYR A 142 -26.75 8.56 -9.73
N LYS A 143 -25.67 9.33 -9.90
CA LYS A 143 -25.54 10.23 -11.06
C LYS A 143 -25.60 9.49 -12.40
N LYS A 144 -24.91 8.35 -12.52
CA LYS A 144 -24.97 7.53 -13.74
C LYS A 144 -26.39 7.03 -14.01
N SER A 145 -27.11 6.61 -12.96
CA SER A 145 -28.51 6.16 -13.09
C SER A 145 -29.44 7.29 -13.57
N SER A 146 -29.27 8.51 -13.05
CA SER A 146 -30.06 9.68 -13.48
C SER A 146 -29.79 10.04 -14.94
N ILE A 147 -28.52 9.99 -15.36
CA ILE A 147 -28.13 10.27 -16.75
C ILE A 147 -28.69 9.19 -17.70
N ASN A 148 -28.66 7.91 -17.32
CA ASN A 148 -29.22 6.82 -18.11
C ASN A 148 -30.73 6.94 -18.36
N LEU A 149 -31.46 7.52 -17.42
CA LEU A 149 -32.89 7.83 -17.58
C LEU A 149 -33.15 9.00 -18.53
N THR A 150 -32.13 9.79 -18.86
CA THR A 150 -32.25 11.03 -19.66
C THR A 150 -31.73 10.85 -21.09
N PHE A 151 -31.01 9.77 -21.41
CA PHE A 151 -30.56 9.51 -22.78
C PHE A 151 -31.74 9.27 -23.72
N THR A 152 -31.70 9.94 -24.87
CA THR A 152 -32.64 9.63 -25.94
C THR A 152 -32.33 8.25 -26.53
N GLN A 153 -33.35 7.52 -27.02
CA GLN A 153 -33.20 6.15 -27.55
C GLN A 153 -32.00 5.98 -28.51
N LYS A 154 -31.75 7.01 -29.34
CA LYS A 154 -30.66 7.04 -30.32
C LYS A 154 -29.26 7.05 -29.69
N GLU A 155 -29.09 7.74 -28.56
CA GLU A 155 -27.81 7.82 -27.85
C GLU A 155 -27.50 6.53 -27.10
N TYR A 156 -28.54 5.87 -26.59
CA TYR A 156 -28.44 4.55 -25.96
C TYR A 156 -28.01 3.47 -26.96
N ASP A 157 -28.62 3.47 -28.16
CA ASP A 157 -28.28 2.49 -29.21
C ASP A 157 -26.85 2.69 -29.75
N LEU A 158 -26.36 3.94 -29.78
CA LEU A 158 -25.00 4.28 -30.21
C LEU A 158 -23.93 3.87 -29.17
N ASP A 159 -24.23 4.01 -27.88
CA ASP A 159 -23.35 3.51 -26.81
C ASP A 159 -23.33 1.97 -26.76
N LYS A 160 -24.49 1.33 -26.98
CA LYS A 160 -24.60 -0.13 -27.06
C LYS A 160 -23.83 -0.71 -28.24
N GLN A 161 -23.88 -0.08 -29.42
CA GLN A 161 -23.07 -0.50 -30.57
C GLN A 161 -21.58 -0.40 -30.28
N ASN A 162 -21.11 0.71 -29.70
CA ASN A 162 -19.70 0.90 -29.34
C ASN A 162 -19.20 -0.09 -28.29
N LYS A 163 -20.07 -0.58 -27.41
CA LYS A 163 -19.73 -1.56 -26.37
C LYS A 163 -19.72 -3.01 -26.88
N SER A 164 -20.38 -3.30 -28.00
CA SER A 164 -20.47 -4.65 -28.60
C SER A 164 -19.34 -5.00 -29.59
N LEU A 165 -18.50 -4.02 -29.95
CA LEU A 165 -17.43 -4.15 -30.94
C LEU A 165 -16.02 -4.30 -30.33
N ILE A 166 -15.92 -4.57 -29.02
CA ILE A 166 -14.65 -4.79 -28.30
C ILE A 166 -14.66 -6.15 -27.64
#